data_AF-A0A2V9LBU9-F1
#
_entry.id   AF-A0A2V9LBU9-F1
#
_cell.length_a   1.000
_cell.length_b   1.000
_cell.length_c   1.000
_cell.angle_alpha   90.00
_cell.angle_beta   90.00
_cell.angle_gamma   90.00
#
_symmetry.space_group_name_H-M   'P 1'
#
loop_
_entity.id
_entity.type
_entity.pdbx_description
1 polymer ?
#
loop_
_entity_poly.entity_id
_entity_poly.type
_entity_poly.pdbx_seq_one_letter_code
_entity_poly.pdbx_strand_id
1 'polypeptide(L)'
;MDFRPDASFTSAYETMLDCFYRLEKAQLILSCPDPKTGQNSNELVETRLEGDTLVLKAPWDGTEYQMTRAGKAAAGAPPIVGKWISGATGPRPAVVELTGDGKLTFRQQLRTGRGKYVVAGDALTLNFEGGPSQKGTFRIDGDSLILTPEKGERQTFKRAQETNERR
;
A
#
# COMPACT_ATOMS: atom_id res chain seq x y z
N MET A 1 6.11 -10.86 0.91
CA MET A 1 7.42 -11.45 0.57
C MET A 1 7.21 -12.93 0.32
N ASP A 2 7.83 -13.48 -0.70
CA ASP A 2 7.69 -14.87 -1.17
C ASP A 2 9.08 -15.51 -1.28
N PHE A 3 9.28 -16.64 -0.60
CA PHE A 3 10.51 -17.42 -0.57
C PHE A 3 10.26 -18.79 -1.19
N ARG A 4 11.08 -19.16 -2.18
CA ARG A 4 10.86 -20.35 -3.01
C ARG A 4 11.88 -21.45 -2.75
N PRO A 5 11.52 -22.73 -2.95
CA PRO A 5 12.42 -23.87 -2.70
C PRO A 5 13.74 -23.84 -3.49
N ASP A 6 13.80 -23.11 -4.61
CA ASP A 6 14.99 -22.93 -5.44
C ASP A 6 15.98 -21.86 -4.91
N ALA A 7 15.80 -21.45 -3.65
CA ALA A 7 16.55 -20.40 -2.99
C ALA A 7 16.36 -18.99 -3.62
N SER A 8 15.33 -18.79 -4.44
CA SER A 8 14.95 -17.46 -4.92
C SER A 8 13.90 -16.81 -4.00
N PHE A 9 13.86 -15.48 -3.99
CA PHE A 9 12.80 -14.74 -3.30
C PHE A 9 12.32 -13.56 -4.12
N THR A 10 11.09 -13.15 -3.85
CA THR A 10 10.54 -11.87 -4.30
C THR A 10 10.00 -11.08 -3.12
N SER A 11 10.21 -9.77 -3.14
CA SER A 11 9.72 -8.83 -2.14
C SER A 11 8.97 -7.72 -2.84
N ALA A 12 7.78 -7.41 -2.36
CA ALA A 12 7.03 -6.22 -2.74
C ALA A 12 7.01 -5.29 -1.54
N TYR A 13 7.38 -4.03 -1.77
CA TYR A 13 7.22 -2.96 -0.80
C TYR A 13 6.06 -2.12 -1.28
N GLU A 14 5.02 -2.09 -0.46
CA GLU A 14 3.77 -1.43 -0.76
C GLU A 14 3.49 -0.43 0.34
N THR A 15 2.99 0.74 -0.05
CA THR A 15 2.33 1.65 0.87
C THR A 15 0.87 1.28 0.88
N MET A 16 0.37 1.03 2.09
CA MET A 16 -1.04 0.71 2.33
C MET A 16 -1.50 1.65 3.42
N LEU A 17 -2.60 2.34 3.15
CA LEU A 17 -3.21 3.26 4.11
C LEU A 17 -4.71 3.02 4.08
N ASP A 18 -5.26 2.66 5.24
CA ASP A 18 -6.69 2.49 5.43
C ASP A 18 -7.17 3.63 6.33
N CYS A 19 -8.05 4.49 5.80
CA CYS A 19 -8.58 5.67 6.47
C CYS A 19 -10.10 5.69 6.40
N PHE A 20 -10.69 6.60 7.16
CA PHE A 20 -12.05 7.05 6.94
C PHE A 20 -12.05 8.38 6.19
N TYR A 21 -13.14 8.64 5.48
CA TYR A 21 -13.35 9.92 4.82
C TYR A 21 -14.79 10.40 4.95
N ARG A 22 -14.93 11.72 4.85
CA ARG A 22 -16.22 12.38 4.65
C ARG A 22 -16.07 13.49 3.62
N LEU A 23 -17.04 13.61 2.73
CA LEU A 23 -17.09 14.68 1.76
C LEU A 23 -18.00 15.79 2.27
N GLU A 24 -17.46 17.01 2.40
CA GLU A 24 -18.21 18.21 2.72
C GLU A 24 -17.96 19.26 1.64
N LYS A 25 -18.97 19.49 0.79
CA LYS A 25 -18.86 20.38 -0.38
C LYS A 25 -17.67 19.94 -1.27
N ALA A 26 -16.66 20.80 -1.39
CA ALA A 26 -15.43 20.57 -2.16
C ALA A 26 -14.23 20.21 -1.27
N GLN A 27 -14.48 19.71 -0.06
CA GLN A 27 -13.44 19.28 0.88
C GLN A 27 -13.65 17.84 1.31
N LEU A 28 -12.56 17.08 1.26
CA LEU A 28 -12.49 15.71 1.74
C LEU A 28 -11.78 15.75 3.10
N ILE A 29 -12.51 15.32 4.13
CA ILE A 29 -11.97 15.21 5.49
C ILE A 29 -11.45 13.78 5.62
N LEU A 30 -10.12 13.63 5.63
CA LEU A 30 -9.46 12.34 5.84
C LEU A 30 -9.22 12.13 7.32
N SER A 31 -9.54 10.95 7.82
CA SER A 31 -9.23 10.51 9.18
C SER A 31 -8.39 9.24 9.10
N CYS A 32 -7.08 9.42 9.20
CA CYS A 32 -6.09 8.35 9.04
C CYS A 32 -5.43 8.06 10.39
N PRO A 33 -5.38 6.79 10.82
CA PRO A 33 -4.71 6.43 12.08
C PRO A 33 -3.20 6.59 11.94
N ASP A 34 -2.59 7.31 12.88
CA ASP A 34 -1.14 7.33 13.02
C ASP A 34 -0.66 5.91 13.38
N PRO A 35 0.29 5.33 12.62
CA PRO A 35 0.69 3.94 12.81
C PRO A 35 1.43 3.67 14.14
N LYS A 36 1.91 4.70 14.83
CA LYS A 36 2.63 4.58 16.11
C LYS A 36 1.72 4.79 17.31
N THR A 37 0.80 5.76 17.23
CA THR A 37 -0.05 6.18 18.35
C THR A 37 -1.47 5.66 18.25
N GLY A 38 -1.91 5.26 17.05
CA GLY A 38 -3.29 4.89 16.75
C GLY A 38 -4.28 6.05 16.79
N GLN A 39 -3.82 7.28 17.08
CA GLN A 39 -4.66 8.46 17.06
C GLN A 39 -4.90 8.88 15.61
N ASN A 40 -6.15 9.24 15.29
CA ASN A 40 -6.46 9.79 13.99
C ASN A 40 -6.11 11.27 13.95
N SER A 41 -5.40 11.70 12.90
CA SER A 41 -5.41 13.10 12.48
C SER A 41 -6.57 13.32 11.50
N ASN A 42 -7.17 14.50 11.55
CA ASN A 42 -8.12 14.93 10.53
C ASN A 42 -7.42 15.91 9.60
N GLU A 43 -7.31 15.54 8.32
CA GLU A 43 -6.74 16.38 7.28
C GLU A 43 -7.82 16.85 6.32
N LEU A 44 -7.75 18.13 5.95
CA LEU A 44 -8.65 18.74 4.98
C LEU A 44 -7.94 18.77 3.63
N VAL A 45 -8.51 18.04 2.67
CA VAL A 45 -7.99 17.94 1.30
C VAL A 45 -9.00 18.62 0.38
N GLU A 46 -8.56 19.64 -0.37
CA GLU A 46 -9.42 20.23 -1.40
C GLU A 46 -9.65 19.19 -2.50
N THR A 47 -10.91 19.02 -2.91
CA THR A 47 -11.30 18.00 -3.89
C THR A 47 -12.13 18.61 -5.01
N ARG A 48 -11.81 18.21 -6.24
CA ARG A 48 -12.56 18.56 -7.45
C ARG A 48 -12.84 17.30 -8.26
N LEU A 49 -14.10 17.13 -8.68
CA LEU A 49 -14.53 16.04 -9.54
C LEU A 49 -14.98 16.57 -10.90
N GLU A 50 -14.41 16.01 -11.96
CA GLU A 50 -14.69 16.35 -13.35
C GLU A 50 -14.93 15.05 -14.13
N GLY A 51 -16.18 14.57 -14.08
CA GLY A 51 -16.55 13.28 -14.65
C GLY A 51 -15.78 12.13 -14.01
N ASP A 52 -14.90 11.51 -14.79
CA ASP A 52 -14.03 10.41 -14.37
C ASP A 52 -12.63 10.89 -13.92
N THR A 53 -12.47 12.18 -13.65
CA THR A 53 -11.26 12.75 -13.05
C THR A 53 -11.53 13.21 -11.63
N LEU A 54 -10.72 12.73 -10.68
CA LEU A 54 -10.64 13.23 -9.31
C LEU A 54 -9.32 13.98 -9.13
N VAL A 55 -9.39 15.20 -8.63
CA VAL A 55 -8.22 16.00 -8.26
C VAL A 55 -8.25 16.24 -6.77
N LEU A 56 -7.18 15.83 -6.08
CA LEU A 56 -6.95 16.10 -4.67
C LEU A 56 -5.77 17.06 -4.53
N LYS A 57 -5.93 18.13 -3.77
CA LYS A 57 -4.82 19.05 -3.47
C LYS A 57 -4.32 18.82 -2.07
N ALA A 58 -3.06 18.44 -1.95
CA ALA A 58 -2.43 18.17 -0.66
C ALA A 58 -2.31 19.45 0.19
N PRO A 59 -2.70 19.41 1.48
CA PRO A 59 -2.62 20.58 2.35
C PRO A 59 -1.18 20.92 2.76
N TRP A 60 -0.23 19.98 2.67
CA TRP A 60 1.14 20.18 3.16
C TRP A 60 2.07 20.88 2.16
N ASP A 61 1.85 20.72 0.85
CA ASP A 61 2.70 21.30 -0.21
C ASP A 61 1.91 21.95 -1.35
N GLY A 62 0.58 21.84 -1.33
CA GLY A 62 -0.29 22.36 -2.39
C GLY A 62 -0.26 21.55 -3.69
N THR A 63 0.44 20.40 -3.72
CA THR A 63 0.52 19.55 -4.91
C THR A 63 -0.86 19.00 -5.27
N GLU A 64 -1.23 19.10 -6.54
CA GLU A 64 -2.43 18.47 -7.08
C GLU A 64 -2.14 17.05 -7.57
N TYR A 65 -2.90 16.10 -7.05
CA TYR A 65 -2.89 14.70 -7.43
C TYR A 65 -4.12 14.42 -8.27
N GLN A 66 -3.90 14.19 -9.56
CA GLN A 66 -4.95 13.79 -10.48
C GLN A 66 -5.07 12.26 -10.54
N MET A 67 -6.31 11.76 -10.53
CA MET A 67 -6.64 10.35 -10.61
C MET A 67 -7.77 10.13 -11.61
N THR A 68 -7.73 9.00 -12.30
CA THR A 68 -8.78 8.58 -13.23
C THR A 68 -9.63 7.48 -12.61
N ARG A 69 -10.95 7.55 -12.78
CA ARG A 69 -11.85 6.49 -12.31
C ARG A 69 -11.55 5.18 -13.03
N ALA A 70 -11.47 4.10 -12.26
CA ALA A 70 -11.43 2.75 -12.77
C ALA A 70 -12.85 2.16 -12.79
N GLY A 71 -13.32 1.80 -13.99
CA GLY A 71 -14.66 1.27 -14.19
C GLY A 71 -15.74 2.35 -14.25
N LYS A 72 -17.00 1.93 -14.26
CA LYS A 72 -18.16 2.84 -14.37
C LYS A 72 -18.56 3.38 -13.00
N ALA A 73 -19.02 4.62 -12.96
CA ALA A 73 -19.67 5.17 -11.78
C ALA A 73 -20.91 4.33 -11.41
N ALA A 74 -21.10 4.08 -10.11
CA ALA A 74 -22.27 3.37 -9.62
C ALA A 74 -23.50 4.29 -9.64
N ALA A 75 -24.60 3.81 -10.23
CA ALA A 75 -25.83 4.58 -10.31
C ALA A 75 -26.39 4.88 -8.91
N GLY A 76 -26.71 6.15 -8.64
CA GLY A 76 -27.25 6.60 -7.36
C GLY A 76 -26.22 6.74 -6.22
N ALA A 77 -24.96 6.37 -6.43
CA ALA A 77 -23.89 6.60 -5.46
C ALA A 77 -23.37 8.05 -5.53
N PRO A 78 -22.82 8.59 -4.42
CA PRO A 78 -22.09 9.86 -4.46
C PRO A 78 -20.98 9.82 -5.54
N PRO A 79 -20.77 10.89 -6.33
CA PRO A 79 -19.83 10.88 -7.45
C PRO A 79 -18.40 10.48 -7.09
N ILE A 80 -17.98 10.70 -5.84
CA ILE A 80 -16.65 10.33 -5.37
C ILE A 80 -16.46 8.83 -5.10
N VAL A 81 -17.55 8.09 -4.89
CA VAL A 81 -17.49 6.66 -4.62
C VAL A 81 -16.99 5.92 -5.86
N GLY A 82 -16.04 5.02 -5.65
CA GLY A 82 -15.43 4.20 -6.68
C GLY A 82 -13.93 4.03 -6.49
N LYS A 83 -13.33 3.37 -7.47
CA LYS A 83 -11.90 3.14 -7.55
C LYS A 83 -11.26 4.20 -8.44
N TRP A 84 -10.13 4.74 -8.02
CA TRP A 84 -9.42 5.82 -8.69
C TRP A 84 -7.94 5.44 -8.81
N ILE A 85 -7.33 5.77 -9.95
CA ILE A 85 -5.96 5.40 -10.27
C ILE A 85 -5.16 6.67 -10.56
N SER A 86 -4.12 6.91 -9.77
CA SER A 86 -3.09 7.90 -10.07
C SER A 86 -1.94 7.25 -10.83
N GLY A 87 -1.39 7.96 -11.83
CA GLY A 87 -0.28 7.45 -12.63
C GLY A 87 -0.63 6.15 -13.37
N ALA A 88 -1.85 6.03 -13.90
CA ALA A 88 -2.39 4.81 -14.50
C ALA A 88 -1.52 4.20 -15.62
N THR A 89 -0.74 5.02 -16.32
CA THR A 89 0.19 4.61 -17.38
C THR A 89 1.64 4.47 -16.90
N GLY A 90 1.91 4.81 -15.63
CA GLY A 90 3.23 4.73 -15.01
C GLY A 90 3.55 3.34 -14.45
N PRO A 91 4.82 3.09 -14.07
CA PRO A 91 5.26 1.77 -13.62
C PRO A 91 4.73 1.38 -12.22
N ARG A 92 4.17 2.33 -11.47
CA ARG A 92 3.76 2.19 -10.07
C ARG A 92 2.48 2.97 -9.78
N PRO A 93 1.36 2.62 -10.43
CA PRO A 93 0.10 3.31 -10.22
C PRO A 93 -0.32 3.20 -8.75
N ALA A 94 -0.85 4.29 -8.21
CA ALA A 94 -1.51 4.27 -6.91
C ALA A 94 -3.01 4.04 -7.13
N VAL A 95 -3.61 3.23 -6.29
CA VAL A 95 -5.02 2.90 -6.31
C VAL A 95 -5.65 3.45 -5.04
N VAL A 96 -6.72 4.23 -5.20
CA VAL A 96 -7.56 4.74 -4.12
C VAL A 96 -8.97 4.19 -4.31
N GLU A 97 -9.49 3.52 -3.29
CA GLU A 97 -10.89 3.07 -3.27
C GLU A 97 -11.66 3.85 -2.20
N LEU A 98 -12.69 4.55 -2.64
CA LEU A 98 -13.60 5.36 -1.82
C LEU A 98 -14.97 4.68 -1.82
N THR A 99 -15.44 4.29 -0.65
CA THR A 99 -16.67 3.50 -0.47
C THR A 99 -17.81 4.34 0.09
N GLY A 100 -19.05 3.95 -0.20
CA GLY A 100 -20.23 4.70 0.25
C GLY A 100 -20.42 4.78 1.76
N ASP A 101 -19.79 3.88 2.53
CA ASP A 101 -19.78 3.89 4.00
C ASP A 101 -18.62 4.72 4.58
N GLY A 102 -17.91 5.50 3.75
CA GLY A 102 -16.90 6.44 4.20
C GLY A 102 -15.54 5.81 4.48
N LYS A 103 -15.21 4.65 3.92
CA LYS A 103 -13.85 4.09 3.99
C LYS A 103 -13.04 4.48 2.75
N LEU A 104 -11.79 4.82 3.00
CA LEU A 104 -10.76 5.03 2.00
C LEU A 104 -9.69 3.94 2.16
N THR A 105 -9.37 3.23 1.09
CA THR A 105 -8.14 2.44 1.03
C THR A 105 -7.22 3.01 -0.03
N PHE A 106 -5.96 3.22 0.32
CA PHE A 106 -4.90 3.59 -0.59
C PHE A 106 -3.90 2.44 -0.67
N ARG A 107 -3.54 2.05 -1.89
CA ARG A 107 -2.55 1.03 -2.17
C ARG A 107 -1.63 1.52 -3.27
N GLN A 108 -0.32 1.50 -3.02
CA GLN A 108 0.67 1.76 -4.06
C GLN A 108 1.87 0.83 -3.88
N GLN A 109 2.23 0.13 -4.95
CA GLN A 109 3.46 -0.64 -4.98
C GLN A 109 4.65 0.29 -5.23
N LEU A 110 5.48 0.48 -4.22
CA LEU A 110 6.62 1.38 -4.28
C LEU A 110 7.84 0.76 -4.94
N ARG A 111 8.08 -0.54 -4.73
CA ARG A 111 9.19 -1.26 -5.38
C ARG A 111 9.00 -2.76 -5.27
N THR A 112 9.55 -3.47 -6.24
CA THR A 112 9.73 -4.92 -6.19
C THR A 112 11.21 -5.24 -6.12
N GLY A 113 11.62 -6.05 -5.16
CA GLY A 113 12.95 -6.66 -5.10
C GLY A 113 12.88 -8.13 -5.48
N ARG A 114 13.91 -8.62 -6.17
CA ARG A 114 14.11 -10.05 -6.44
C ARG A 114 15.53 -10.41 -6.06
N GLY A 115 15.77 -11.69 -5.81
CA GLY A 115 17.09 -12.14 -5.45
C GLY A 115 17.16 -13.59 -5.03
N LYS A 116 18.30 -13.94 -4.44
CA LYS A 116 18.54 -15.24 -3.81
C LYS A 116 18.65 -15.09 -2.30
N TYR A 117 18.26 -16.13 -1.57
CA TYR A 117 18.42 -16.16 -0.14
C TYR A 117 19.29 -17.35 0.31
N VAL A 118 19.94 -17.19 1.46
CA VAL A 118 20.69 -18.25 2.14
C VAL A 118 20.28 -18.25 3.60
N VAL A 119 20.00 -19.45 4.13
CA VAL A 119 19.69 -19.67 5.54
C VAL A 119 20.78 -20.51 6.17
N ALA A 120 21.26 -20.10 7.35
CA ALA A 120 22.21 -20.86 8.16
C ALA A 120 21.83 -20.73 9.64
N GLY A 121 21.19 -21.76 10.20
CA GLY A 121 20.57 -21.65 11.52
C GLY A 121 19.43 -20.63 11.51
N ASP A 122 19.50 -19.65 12.40
CA ASP A 122 18.56 -18.51 12.48
C ASP A 122 19.01 -17.31 11.63
N ALA A 123 20.17 -17.38 10.98
CA ALA A 123 20.66 -16.34 10.11
C ALA A 123 20.02 -16.41 8.71
N LEU A 124 19.66 -15.25 8.17
CA LEU A 124 19.14 -15.07 6.81
C LEU A 124 19.99 -14.03 6.07
N THR A 125 20.47 -14.39 4.89
CA THR A 125 21.07 -13.45 3.93
C THR A 125 20.19 -13.34 2.70
N LEU A 126 19.77 -12.11 2.36
CA LEU A 126 19.05 -11.77 1.15
C LEU A 126 20.00 -11.07 0.18
N ASN A 127 20.24 -11.67 -0.98
CA ASN A 127 21.07 -11.11 -2.04
C ASN A 127 20.15 -10.54 -3.13
N PHE A 128 19.91 -9.24 -3.10
CA PHE A 128 19.06 -8.56 -4.09
C PHE A 128 19.78 -8.44 -5.44
N GLU A 129 19.06 -8.69 -6.53
CA GLU A 129 19.54 -8.41 -7.88
C GLU A 129 19.78 -6.91 -8.05
N GLY A 130 20.99 -6.52 -8.47
CA GLY A 130 21.36 -5.13 -8.70
C GLY A 130 21.43 -4.25 -7.43
N GLY A 131 21.46 -4.85 -6.24
CA GLY A 131 21.48 -4.13 -4.97
C GLY A 131 22.38 -4.78 -3.92
N PRO A 132 22.56 -4.13 -2.76
CA PRO A 132 23.35 -4.67 -1.66
C PRO A 132 22.65 -5.88 -1.04
N SER A 133 23.44 -6.82 -0.52
CA SER A 133 22.92 -7.89 0.32
C SER A 133 22.43 -7.35 1.67
N GLN A 134 21.32 -7.89 2.15
CA GLN A 134 20.78 -7.63 3.49
C GLN A 134 20.98 -8.88 4.35
N LYS A 135 21.56 -8.70 5.54
CA LYS A 135 21.79 -9.76 6.51
C LYS A 135 20.99 -9.52 7.78
N GLY A 136 20.69 -10.58 8.50
CA GLY A 136 19.98 -10.52 9.78
C GLY A 136 19.62 -11.90 10.29
N THR A 137 18.76 -11.93 11.30
CA THR A 137 18.16 -13.16 11.80
C THR A 137 16.67 -13.21 11.47
N PHE A 138 16.11 -14.40 11.50
CA PHE A 138 14.67 -14.59 11.37
C PHE A 138 14.13 -15.54 12.43
N ARG A 139 12.84 -15.40 12.72
CA ARG A 139 12.08 -16.35 13.53
C ARG A 139 10.70 -16.55 12.93
N ILE A 140 10.21 -17.78 12.95
CA ILE A 140 8.81 -18.08 12.68
C ILE A 140 8.07 -18.17 14.01
N ASP A 141 6.95 -17.46 14.11
CA ASP A 141 6.10 -17.36 15.30
C ASP A 141 4.64 -17.60 14.91
N GLY A 142 4.20 -18.86 15.01
CA GLY A 142 2.94 -19.30 14.39
C GLY A 142 2.91 -18.96 12.90
N ASP A 143 1.94 -18.14 12.50
CA ASP A 143 1.77 -17.68 11.12
C ASP A 143 2.58 -16.41 10.78
N SER A 144 3.52 -16.02 11.64
CA SER A 144 4.29 -14.78 11.46
C SER A 144 5.75 -15.10 11.14
N LEU A 145 6.28 -14.47 10.09
CA LEU A 145 7.72 -14.36 9.87
C LEU A 145 8.21 -13.05 10.48
N ILE A 146 9.17 -13.14 11.39
CA ILE A 146 9.82 -11.99 12.00
C ILE A 146 11.23 -11.92 11.44
N LEU A 147 11.57 -10.81 10.79
CA LEU A 147 12.91 -10.50 10.31
C LEU A 147 13.54 -9.42 11.19
N THR A 148 14.76 -9.69 11.67
CA THR A 148 15.57 -8.72 12.41
C THR A 148 16.82 -8.44 11.58
N PRO A 149 16.80 -7.41 10.71
CA PRO A 149 17.96 -7.09 9.91
C PRO A 149 19.09 -6.52 10.78
N GLU A 150 20.35 -6.72 10.35
CA GLU A 150 21.52 -6.07 10.98
C GLU A 150 21.43 -4.53 10.91
N LYS A 151 20.75 -4.02 9.87
CA LYS A 151 20.51 -2.59 9.66
C LYS A 151 19.04 -2.36 9.29
N GLY A 152 18.41 -1.42 9.99
CA GLY A 152 17.00 -1.05 9.78
C GLY A 152 16.09 -1.61 10.88
N GLU A 153 14.79 -1.43 10.69
CA GLU A 153 13.79 -1.84 11.67
C GLU A 153 13.42 -3.32 11.53
N ARG A 154 13.05 -3.92 12.67
CA ARG A 154 12.45 -5.26 12.71
C ARG A 154 11.15 -5.26 11.91
N GLN A 155 10.96 -6.30 11.09
CA GLN A 155 9.78 -6.46 10.25
C GLN A 155 9.02 -7.71 10.67
N THR A 156 7.69 -7.62 10.69
CA THR A 156 6.81 -8.76 10.93
C THR A 156 5.88 -8.93 9.75
N PHE A 157 5.93 -10.10 9.13
CA PHE A 157 5.09 -10.49 8.01
C PHE A 157 4.11 -11.56 8.47
N LYS A 158 2.85 -11.45 8.05
CA LYS A 158 1.88 -12.56 8.19
C LYS A 158 1.96 -13.45 6.96
N ARG A 159 1.86 -14.76 7.18
CA ARG A 159 1.74 -15.75 6.11
C ARG A 159 0.47 -15.42 5.33
N ALA A 160 0.61 -15.19 4.02
CA ALA A 160 -0.53 -15.03 3.16
C ALA A 160 -1.26 -16.38 3.06
N GLN A 161 -2.58 -16.36 3.21
CA GLN A 161 -3.42 -17.48 2.79
C GLN A 161 -3.37 -17.48 1.26
N GLU A 162 -2.97 -18.59 0.64
CA GLU A 162 -3.14 -18.74 -0.82
C GLU A 162 -4.63 -18.67 -1.11
N THR A 163 -5.10 -17.53 -1.64
CA THR A 163 -6.43 -17.48 -2.23
C THR A 163 -6.31 -18.24 -3.53
N ASN A 164 -6.75 -19.49 -3.51
CA ASN A 164 -6.70 -20.39 -4.63
C ASN A 164 -7.75 -19.93 -5.67
N GLU A 165 -7.49 -18.81 -6.36
CA GLU A 165 -8.24 -18.43 -7.55
C GLU A 165 -7.68 -19.22 -8.74
N ARG A 166 -8.06 -20.49 -8.81
CA ARG A 166 -8.07 -21.24 -10.07
C ARG A 166 -9.53 -21.52 -10.41
N ARG A 167 -10.07 -20.72 -11.34
CA ARG A 167 -11.12 -21.16 -12.26
C ARG A 167 -10.46 -21.79 -13.47
#